data_AF-A0A0X3TVX1-F1
#
_entry.id   AF-A0A0X3TVX1-F1
#
_cell.length_a   1.000
_cell.length_b   1.000
_cell.length_c   1.000
_cell.angle_alpha   90.00
_cell.angle_beta   90.00
_cell.angle_gamma   90.00
#
_symmetry.space_group_name_H-M   'P 1'
#
loop_
_entity.id
_entity.type
_entity.pdbx_description
1 polymer ?
#
loop_
_entity_poly.entity_id
_entity_poly.type
_entity_poly.pdbx_seq_one_letter_code
_entity_poly.pdbx_strand_id
1 'polypeptide(L)'
;MDSPLGAEASAPRDTQVLYQRTCFSCHNSGINGAPRTGDQAAWAVRLEKGMYTLVDNARNGYRAMPPRGLCFDCSDEEYAALIRLMAEQSP
;
A
#
# COMPACT_ATOMS: atom_id res chain seq x y z
N MET A 1 25.54 -27.95 15.71
CA MET A 1 25.22 -27.06 14.59
C MET A 1 24.07 -26.20 15.06
N ASP A 2 24.40 -25.02 15.56
CA ASP A 2 23.44 -24.07 16.14
C ASP A 2 22.68 -23.44 14.97
N SER A 3 21.45 -23.90 14.73
CA SER A 3 20.58 -23.37 13.68
C SER A 3 19.78 -22.19 14.25
N PRO A 4 19.87 -20.98 13.69
CA PRO A 4 18.95 -19.93 14.07
C PRO A 4 17.61 -20.21 13.40
N LEU A 5 16.65 -20.69 14.19
CA LEU A 5 15.24 -20.43 13.98
C LEU A 5 15.03 -18.94 14.20
N GLY A 6 14.97 -18.18 13.12
CA GLY A 6 14.59 -16.77 13.14
C GLY A 6 13.90 -16.45 11.84
N ALA A 7 12.61 -16.11 11.90
CA ALA A 7 11.95 -15.44 10.80
C ALA A 7 12.66 -14.11 10.60
N GLU A 8 13.62 -14.08 9.67
CA GLU A 8 14.14 -12.83 9.16
C GLU A 8 12.95 -12.12 8.50
N ALA A 9 12.45 -11.08 9.16
CA ALA A 9 11.68 -10.05 8.48
C ALA A 9 12.62 -9.54 7.38
N SER A 10 12.42 -10.03 6.16
CA SER A 10 13.16 -9.57 5.00
C SER A 10 13.03 -8.05 4.95
N ALA A 11 14.14 -7.34 4.73
CA ALA A 11 14.13 -5.90 4.67
C ALA A 11 12.98 -5.42 3.76
N PRO A 12 12.29 -4.30 4.10
CA PRO A 12 11.19 -3.81 3.30
C PRO A 12 11.59 -3.73 1.84
N ARG A 13 10.79 -4.36 0.97
CA ARG A 13 11.07 -4.38 -0.46
C ARG A 13 10.97 -2.97 -1.02
N ASP A 14 11.58 -2.75 -2.19
CA ASP A 14 11.45 -1.48 -2.90
C ASP A 14 9.97 -1.13 -3.10
N THR A 15 9.55 -0.02 -2.50
CA THR A 15 8.15 0.41 -2.47
C THR A 15 7.64 0.79 -3.86
N GLN A 16 8.48 1.35 -4.73
CA GLN A 16 8.10 1.68 -6.10
C GLN A 16 7.87 0.40 -6.91
N VAL A 17 8.74 -0.61 -6.77
CA VAL A 17 8.56 -1.92 -7.43
C VAL A 17 7.29 -2.60 -6.94
N LEU A 18 7.03 -2.59 -5.63
CA LEU A 18 5.81 -3.10 -5.03
C LEU A 18 4.56 -2.41 -5.59
N TYR A 19 4.59 -1.08 -5.65
CA TYR A 19 3.51 -0.26 -6.19
C TYR A 19 3.20 -0.64 -7.64
N GLN A 20 4.22 -0.72 -8.50
CA GLN A 20 4.06 -1.10 -9.91
C GLN A 20 3.44 -2.49 -10.10
N ARG A 21 3.83 -3.45 -9.25
CA ARG A 21 3.32 -4.83 -9.31
C ARG A 21 1.88 -4.97 -8.84
N THR A 22 1.42 -4.10 -7.94
CA THR A 22 0.18 -4.31 -7.17
C THR A 22 -0.81 -3.16 -7.34
N CYS A 23 -0.53 -2.01 -6.73
CA CYS A 23 -1.48 -0.90 -6.63
C CYS A 23 -1.61 -0.08 -7.92
N PHE A 24 -0.55 -0.02 -8.74
CA PHE A 24 -0.44 0.88 -9.90
C PHE A 24 -1.60 0.73 -10.88
N SER A 25 -2.02 -0.50 -11.16
CA SER A 25 -3.06 -0.80 -12.15
C SER A 25 -4.37 -0.03 -11.91
N CYS A 26 -4.74 0.17 -10.65
CA CYS A 26 -5.95 0.91 -10.27
C CYS A 26 -5.64 2.37 -9.90
N HIS A 27 -4.57 2.60 -9.14
CA HIS A 27 -4.29 3.92 -8.54
C HIS A 27 -3.57 4.89 -9.47
N ASN A 28 -2.99 4.45 -10.60
CA ASN A 28 -2.39 5.36 -11.57
C ASN A 28 -3.46 6.23 -12.28
N SER A 29 -4.52 5.58 -12.77
CA SER A 29 -5.60 6.23 -13.53
C SER A 29 -6.88 6.48 -12.72
N GLY A 30 -7.01 5.86 -11.54
CA GLY A 30 -8.19 6.01 -10.67
C GLY A 30 -9.36 5.12 -11.08
N ILE A 31 -9.07 3.90 -11.57
CA ILE A 31 -10.09 2.93 -11.99
C ILE A 31 -11.11 2.72 -10.86
N ASN A 32 -12.40 2.70 -11.22
CA ASN A 32 -13.52 2.49 -10.29
C ASN A 32 -13.54 3.48 -9.11
N GLY A 33 -12.97 4.69 -9.29
CA GLY A 33 -12.90 5.70 -8.23
C GLY A 33 -11.79 5.48 -7.21
N ALA A 34 -10.77 4.66 -7.54
CA ALA A 34 -9.56 4.58 -6.75
C ALA A 34 -8.90 5.97 -6.63
N PRO A 35 -8.42 6.37 -5.44
CA PRO A 35 -7.67 7.62 -5.29
C PRO A 35 -6.42 7.58 -6.17
N ARG A 36 -6.26 8.58 -7.02
CA ARG A 36 -5.12 8.62 -7.95
C ARG A 36 -3.83 8.89 -7.18
N THR A 37 -2.77 8.19 -7.53
CA THR A 37 -1.43 8.49 -7.02
C THR A 37 -1.07 9.94 -7.34
N GLY A 38 -0.60 10.67 -6.33
CA GLY A 38 -0.26 12.10 -6.43
C GLY A 38 -1.45 13.06 -6.36
N ASP A 39 -2.70 12.58 -6.25
CA ASP A 39 -3.86 13.43 -5.98
C ASP A 39 -3.89 13.82 -4.49
N GLN A 40 -3.17 14.90 -4.16
CA GLN A 40 -2.99 15.36 -2.79
C GLN A 40 -4.32 15.67 -2.10
N ALA A 41 -5.32 16.20 -2.82
CA ALA A 41 -6.62 16.52 -2.24
C ALA A 41 -7.40 15.23 -1.87
N ALA A 42 -7.38 14.23 -2.76
CA ALA A 42 -7.99 12.94 -2.47
C ALA A 42 -7.28 12.20 -1.33
N TRP A 43 -5.96 12.31 -1.23
CA TRP A 43 -5.19 11.64 -0.18
C TRP A 43 -5.23 12.35 1.17
N ALA A 44 -5.30 13.69 1.22
CA ALA A 44 -5.38 14.44 2.48
C ALA A 44 -6.55 13.97 3.36
N VAL A 45 -7.77 13.92 2.79
CA VAL A 45 -8.98 13.46 3.51
C VAL A 45 -8.93 11.98 3.93
N ARG A 46 -8.07 11.18 3.28
CA ARG A 46 -7.87 9.76 3.63
C ARG A 46 -6.85 9.64 4.75
N LEU A 47 -5.75 10.39 4.69
CA LEU A 47 -4.71 10.43 5.70
C LEU A 47 -5.24 10.91 7.06
N GLU A 48 -6.24 11.81 7.07
CA GLU A 48 -6.96 12.20 8.29
C GLU A 48 -7.61 11.03 9.05
N LYS A 49 -7.93 9.93 8.37
CA LYS A 49 -8.48 8.71 8.99
C LYS A 49 -7.43 7.89 9.75
N GLY A 50 -6.16 8.24 9.61
CA GLY A 50 -5.02 7.57 10.21
C GLY A 50 -4.51 6.38 9.40
N MET A 51 -3.19 6.16 9.46
CA MET A 51 -2.51 5.12 8.68
C MET A 51 -3.00 3.71 9.02
N TYR A 52 -3.29 3.42 10.28
CA TYR A 52 -3.82 2.12 10.70
C TYR A 52 -5.10 1.75 9.95
N THR A 53 -6.06 2.68 9.88
CA THR A 53 -7.32 2.49 9.15
C THR A 53 -7.10 2.24 7.65
N LEU A 54 -6.13 2.94 7.05
CA LEU A 54 -5.82 2.78 5.63
C LEU A 54 -5.16 1.44 5.34
N VAL A 55 -4.24 0.99 6.20
CA VAL A 55 -3.62 -0.33 6.13
C VAL A 55 -4.66 -1.44 6.32
N ASP A 56 -5.55 -1.31 7.30
CA ASP A 56 -6.61 -2.29 7.53
C ASP A 56 -7.54 -2.43 6.31
N ASN A 57 -7.96 -1.31 5.72
CA ASN A 57 -8.70 -1.29 4.46
C ASN A 57 -7.92 -1.94 3.31
N ALA A 58 -6.61 -1.70 3.21
CA ALA A 58 -5.75 -2.34 2.21
C ALA A 58 -5.73 -3.86 2.36
N ARG A 59 -5.62 -4.36 3.60
CA ARG A 59 -5.58 -5.80 3.90
C ARG A 59 -6.92 -6.48 3.66
N ASN A 60 -8.01 -5.87 4.13
CA ASN A 60 -9.34 -6.48 4.12
C ASN A 60 -10.12 -6.19 2.84
N GLY A 61 -9.66 -5.22 2.04
CA GLY A 61 -10.40 -4.70 0.90
C GLY A 61 -11.39 -3.61 1.36
N TYR A 62 -11.68 -2.67 0.47
CA TYR A 62 -12.58 -1.57 0.77
C TYR A 62 -13.27 -1.08 -0.49
N ARG A 63 -14.61 -1.17 -0.52
CA ARG A 63 -15.44 -0.87 -1.69
C ARG A 63 -14.99 -1.70 -2.90
N ALA A 64 -14.59 -1.04 -4.00
CA ALA A 64 -14.12 -1.69 -5.21
C ALA A 64 -12.65 -2.15 -5.13
N MET A 65 -11.92 -1.82 -4.05
CA MET A 65 -10.55 -2.27 -3.86
C MET A 65 -10.54 -3.70 -3.31
N PRO A 66 -9.91 -4.67 -3.99
CA PRO A 66 -9.86 -6.05 -3.54
C PRO A 66 -9.05 -6.21 -2.25
N PRO A 67 -9.32 -7.26 -1.46
CA PRO A 67 -8.50 -7.60 -0.31
C PRO A 67 -7.01 -7.69 -0.67
N ARG A 68 -6.18 -7.20 0.25
CA ARG A 68 -4.72 -7.09 0.14
C ARG A 68 -4.19 -6.21 -0.98
N GLY A 69 -5.04 -5.46 -1.72
CA GLY A 69 -4.58 -4.63 -2.83
C GLY A 69 -3.73 -5.41 -3.86
N LEU A 70 -3.98 -6.72 -4.01
CA LEU A 70 -3.21 -7.70 -4.78
C LEU A 70 -1.78 -8.01 -4.25
N CYS A 71 -1.40 -7.51 -3.08
CA CYS A 71 -0.16 -7.84 -2.39
C CYS A 71 -0.36 -8.89 -1.29
N PHE A 72 -0.41 -10.16 -1.66
CA PHE A 72 -0.72 -11.24 -0.70
C PHE A 72 0.37 -11.49 0.36
N ASP A 73 1.56 -10.95 0.15
CA ASP A 73 2.74 -11.12 0.98
C ASP A 73 3.24 -9.78 1.56
N CYS A 74 2.48 -8.69 1.43
CA CYS A 74 2.87 -7.41 2.02
C CYS A 74 2.73 -7.41 3.54
N SER A 75 3.74 -6.85 4.21
CA SER A 75 3.64 -6.48 5.62
C SER A 75 2.83 -5.17 5.81
N ASP A 76 2.44 -4.89 7.05
CA ASP A 76 1.73 -3.65 7.39
C ASP A 76 2.60 -2.41 7.13
N GLU A 77 3.92 -2.52 7.32
CA GLU A 77 4.89 -1.47 6.99
C GLU A 77 4.96 -1.23 5.48
N GLU A 78 4.93 -2.28 4.66
CA GLU A 78 4.92 -2.15 3.20
C GLU A 78 3.62 -1.53 2.70
N TYR A 79 2.47 -1.88 3.29
CA TYR A 79 1.22 -1.17 3.00
C TYR A 79 1.30 0.31 3.37
N ALA A 80 1.83 0.63 4.55
CA ALA A 80 1.99 2.02 4.97
C ALA A 80 2.93 2.81 4.02
N ALA A 81 4.01 2.18 3.56
CA ALA A 81 4.92 2.77 2.58
C ALA A 81 4.23 2.99 1.22
N LEU A 82 3.47 2.01 0.74
CA LEU A 82 2.67 2.12 -0.49
C LEU A 82 1.65 3.26 -0.41
N ILE A 83 0.95 3.38 0.73
CA ILE A 83 -0.03 4.46 0.97
C ILE A 83 0.66 5.83 0.94
N ARG A 84 1.83 5.97 1.58
CA ARG A 84 2.62 7.21 1.52
C ARG A 84 3.07 7.52 0.11
N LEU A 85 3.61 6.53 -0.60
CA LEU A 85 4.04 6.68 -2.00
C LEU A 85 2.89 7.11 -2.91
N MET A 86 1.67 6.62 -2.69
CA MET A 86 0.53 7.07 -3.47
C MET A 86 0.04 8.47 -3.06
N ALA A 87 0.17 8.83 -1.78
CA ALA A 87 -0.28 10.11 -1.24
C ALA A 87 0.68 11.27 -1.54
N GLU A 88 1.98 11.00 -1.51
CA GLU A 88 3.04 11.90 -1.90
C GLU A 88 3.28 11.75 -3.40
N GLN A 89 3.62 12.82 -4.11
CA GLN A 89 4.05 12.65 -5.49
C GLN A 89 5.41 11.93 -5.51
N SER A 90 5.50 10.84 -6.30
CA SER A 90 6.76 10.51 -6.99
C SER A 90 7.24 11.74 -7.76
N PRO A 91 8.56 11.97 -7.86
CA PRO A 91 9.10 13.08 -8.66
C PRO A 91 8.60 13.09 -10.11
#